data_AF-A0A1A8VJM0-F1
#
_entry.id   AF-A0A1A8VJM0-F1
#
_cell.length_a   1.000
_cell.length_b   1.000
_cell.length_c   1.000
_cell.angle_alpha   90.00
_cell.angle_beta   90.00
_cell.angle_gamma   90.00
#
_symmetry.space_group_name_H-M   'P 1'
#
loop_
_entity.id
_entity.type
_entity.pdbx_description
1 polymer ?
#
loop_
_entity_poly.entity_id
_entity_poly.type
_entity_poly.pdbx_seq_one_letter_code
_entity_poly.pdbx_strand_id
1 'polypeptide(L)'
;MDYSLLLGIHDIERAEREEEEEADLSNEEEEEDETDPAAPRSSTSPEGITGYMKSFKPMGPGEFDPYVDMYAVHSSVGAPRREVYFMGLTDVLTQYDTKRRAAHAARAVKHGAGAEISTLHPEQYAKCFSEVIIKIFA
;
A
#
# COMPACT_ATOMS: atom_id res chain seq x y z
N MET A 1 -1.97 5.93 18.98
CA MET A 1 -2.84 6.98 18.38
C MET A 1 -2.12 7.59 17.21
N ASP A 2 -2.81 8.33 16.33
CA ASP A 2 -2.18 8.93 15.13
C ASP A 2 -1.62 7.90 14.13
N TYR A 3 -2.21 6.70 14.12
CA TYR A 3 -1.88 5.69 13.10
C TYR A 3 -2.58 6.01 11.79
N SER A 4 -1.96 5.67 10.68
CA SER A 4 -2.50 5.93 9.34
C SER A 4 -2.95 4.63 8.67
N LEU A 5 -3.85 4.74 7.70
CA LEU A 5 -4.06 3.68 6.71
C LEU A 5 -3.12 3.95 5.53
N LEU A 6 -2.20 3.04 5.26
CA LEU A 6 -1.47 3.00 4.01
C LEU A 6 -2.31 2.25 2.98
N LEU A 7 -2.54 2.88 1.82
CA LEU A 7 -3.27 2.31 0.70
C LEU A 7 -2.38 2.35 -0.55
N GLY A 8 -1.93 1.19 -1.00
CA GLY A 8 -1.35 1.00 -2.34
C GLY A 8 -2.44 0.57 -3.32
N ILE A 9 -2.39 1.09 -4.55
CA ILE A 9 -3.32 0.74 -5.62
C ILE A 9 -2.48 0.27 -6.81
N HIS A 10 -2.71 -0.98 -7.23
CA HIS A 10 -2.11 -1.55 -8.42
C HIS A 10 -3.18 -1.66 -9.52
N ASP A 11 -3.01 -0.92 -10.61
CA ASP A 11 -3.88 -0.93 -11.78
C ASP A 11 -3.42 -2.05 -12.73
N ILE A 12 -4.23 -3.11 -12.83
CA ILE A 12 -3.86 -4.34 -13.55
C ILE A 12 -3.80 -4.08 -15.05
N GLU A 13 -4.75 -3.34 -15.60
CA GLU A 13 -4.82 -3.06 -17.05
C GLU A 13 -3.65 -2.18 -17.49
N ARG A 14 -3.24 -1.24 -16.63
CA ARG A 14 -2.06 -0.44 -16.90
C ARG A 14 -0.79 -1.28 -16.84
N ALA A 15 -0.67 -2.16 -15.86
CA ALA A 15 0.49 -3.04 -15.72
C ALA A 15 0.63 -4.03 -16.89
N GLU A 16 -0.49 -4.63 -17.34
CA GLU A 16 -0.53 -5.51 -18.52
C GLU A 16 -0.01 -4.79 -19.77
N ARG A 17 -0.46 -3.55 -20.02
CA ARG A 17 0.01 -2.76 -21.18
C ARG A 17 1.49 -2.41 -21.09
N GLU A 18 1.96 -1.99 -19.93
CA GLU A 18 3.37 -1.65 -19.73
C GLU A 18 4.27 -2.89 -19.91
N GLU A 19 3.80 -4.09 -19.52
CA GLU A 19 4.50 -5.36 -19.76
C GLU A 19 4.53 -5.76 -21.24
N GLU A 20 3.43 -5.58 -21.98
CA GLU A 20 3.38 -5.80 -23.43
C GLU A 20 4.33 -4.85 -24.19
N GLU A 21 4.33 -3.57 -23.84
CA GLU A 21 5.22 -2.56 -24.45
C GLU A 21 6.71 -2.87 -24.16
N GLU A 22 7.05 -3.31 -22.94
CA GLU A 22 8.43 -3.73 -22.63
C GLU A 22 8.83 -5.02 -23.38
N ALA A 23 7.91 -5.96 -23.55
CA ALA A 23 8.17 -7.18 -24.30
C ALA A 23 8.47 -6.87 -25.77
N ASP A 24 7.67 -6.00 -26.41
CA ASP A 24 7.87 -5.58 -27.80
C ASP A 24 9.22 -4.88 -27.99
N LEU A 25 9.60 -3.94 -27.11
CA LEU A 25 10.90 -3.27 -27.17
C LEU A 25 12.07 -4.26 -27.03
N SER A 26 11.95 -5.26 -26.17
CA SER A 26 13.01 -6.26 -26.02
C SER A 26 13.12 -7.22 -27.21
N ASN A 27 12.01 -7.52 -27.88
CA ASN A 27 12.03 -8.31 -29.10
C ASN A 27 12.64 -7.53 -30.27
N GLU A 28 12.43 -6.21 -30.33
CA GLU A 28 13.06 -5.33 -31.31
C GLU A 28 14.58 -5.18 -31.07
N GLU A 29 15.03 -5.18 -29.81
CA GLU A 29 16.46 -5.18 -29.44
C GLU A 29 17.14 -6.55 -29.70
N GLU A 30 16.43 -7.67 -29.54
CA GLU A 30 16.94 -9.02 -29.85
C GLU A 30 17.06 -9.29 -31.36
N GLU A 31 16.26 -8.63 -32.22
CA GLU A 31 16.41 -8.69 -33.68
C GLU A 31 17.62 -7.87 -34.20
N GLU A 32 18.20 -6.97 -33.39
CA GLU A 32 19.41 -6.20 -33.72
C GLU A 32 20.72 -6.80 -33.18
N ASP A 33 20.70 -7.72 -32.22
CA ASP A 33 21.90 -8.31 -31.63
C ASP A 33 21.83 -9.85 -31.55
N GLU A 34 22.10 -10.50 -32.68
CA GLU A 34 22.54 -11.91 -32.72
C GLU A 34 23.97 -12.05 -32.14
N THR A 35 24.18 -11.63 -30.89
CA THR A 35 25.35 -12.01 -30.09
C THR A 35 25.11 -11.96 -28.58
N ASP A 36 25.10 -13.17 -27.98
CA ASP A 36 25.39 -13.53 -26.58
C ASP A 36 24.19 -13.70 -25.60
N PRO A 37 23.90 -14.93 -25.11
CA PRO A 37 22.77 -15.19 -24.23
C PRO A 37 23.12 -14.95 -22.76
N ALA A 38 22.11 -14.48 -22.03
CA ALA A 38 21.95 -14.52 -20.56
C ALA A 38 22.63 -13.42 -19.72
N ALA A 39 21.87 -12.37 -19.44
CA ALA A 39 21.95 -11.66 -18.17
C ALA A 39 20.53 -11.48 -17.58
N PRO A 40 20.23 -11.97 -16.36
CA PRO A 40 18.94 -11.74 -15.74
C PRO A 40 18.83 -10.24 -15.39
N ARG A 41 17.76 -9.60 -15.88
CA ARG A 41 17.49 -8.17 -15.66
C ARG A 41 17.58 -7.85 -14.16
N SER A 42 18.59 -7.06 -13.80
CA SER A 42 18.88 -6.69 -12.42
C SER A 42 17.83 -5.70 -11.94
N SER A 43 16.97 -6.14 -11.02
CA SER A 43 16.09 -5.25 -10.26
C SER A 43 16.92 -4.14 -9.60
N THR A 44 16.47 -2.87 -9.68
CA THR A 44 17.08 -1.74 -8.94
C THR A 44 16.81 -1.78 -7.43
N SER A 45 16.32 -2.90 -6.92
CA SER A 45 16.05 -3.13 -5.50
C SER A 45 17.36 -3.39 -4.73
N PRO A 46 17.55 -2.83 -3.52
CA PRO A 46 18.73 -3.09 -2.69
C PRO A 46 19.01 -4.60 -2.57
N GLU A 47 20.28 -5.02 -2.66
CA GLU A 47 20.71 -6.43 -2.84
C GLU A 47 20.24 -7.43 -1.76
N GLY A 48 19.48 -7.00 -0.74
CA GLY A 48 18.94 -7.86 0.32
C GLY A 48 17.57 -8.50 0.04
N ILE A 49 16.74 -7.94 -0.86
CA ILE A 49 15.34 -8.39 -1.01
C ILE A 49 15.18 -9.44 -2.11
N THR A 50 16.02 -9.35 -3.16
CA THR A 50 15.96 -10.23 -4.35
C THR A 50 16.14 -11.72 -4.02
N GLY A 51 16.80 -12.06 -2.91
CA GLY A 51 17.02 -13.45 -2.48
C GLY A 51 15.75 -14.21 -2.06
N TYR A 52 14.73 -13.51 -1.55
CA TYR A 52 13.44 -14.13 -1.17
C TYR A 52 12.46 -14.26 -2.34
N MET A 53 12.76 -13.62 -3.48
CA MET A 53 11.87 -13.52 -4.64
C MET A 53 12.04 -14.67 -5.66
N LYS A 54 13.05 -15.53 -5.47
CA LYS A 54 13.44 -16.56 -6.45
C LYS A 54 12.53 -17.80 -6.53
N SER A 55 11.49 -17.88 -5.70
CA SER A 55 10.54 -19.01 -5.67
C SER A 55 9.14 -18.66 -6.14
N PHE A 56 8.88 -17.42 -6.55
CA PHE A 56 7.57 -17.06 -7.08
C PHE A 56 7.41 -17.64 -8.48
N LYS A 57 6.50 -18.60 -8.60
CA LYS A 57 5.91 -18.98 -9.88
C LYS A 57 5.43 -17.68 -10.55
N PRO A 58 5.71 -17.43 -11.85
CA PRO A 58 5.13 -16.29 -12.53
C PRO A 58 3.62 -16.33 -12.36
N MET A 59 3.10 -15.31 -11.69
CA MET A 59 1.69 -15.15 -11.39
C MET A 59 1.01 -14.44 -12.56
N GLY A 60 -0.24 -14.77 -12.84
CA GLY A 60 -1.00 -14.08 -13.88
C GLY A 60 -1.25 -12.60 -13.51
N PRO A 61 -1.72 -11.77 -14.45
CA PRO A 61 -2.00 -10.37 -14.18
C PRO A 61 -2.96 -10.16 -13.01
N GLY A 62 -2.50 -9.40 -12.01
CA GLY A 62 -3.26 -9.13 -10.79
C GLY A 62 -3.42 -10.32 -9.84
N GLU A 63 -2.78 -11.46 -10.10
CA GLU A 63 -2.69 -12.55 -9.13
C GLU A 63 -1.60 -12.26 -8.09
N PHE A 64 -1.86 -12.64 -6.83
CA PHE A 64 -0.92 -12.49 -5.72
C PHE A 64 -1.00 -13.70 -4.79
N ASP A 65 0.10 -13.99 -4.08
CA ASP A 65 0.14 -15.11 -3.11
C ASP A 65 -0.40 -14.61 -1.76
N PRO A 66 -1.52 -15.13 -1.25
CA PRO A 66 -2.11 -14.67 0.01
C PRO A 66 -1.20 -14.86 1.24
N TYR A 67 -0.20 -15.76 1.17
CA TYR A 67 0.75 -15.99 2.25
C TYR A 67 1.93 -15.00 2.24
N VAL A 68 2.14 -14.31 1.12
CA VAL A 68 3.18 -13.30 0.96
C VAL A 68 2.55 -11.91 0.95
N ASP A 69 1.56 -11.71 0.10
CA ASP A 69 0.82 -10.47 -0.08
C ASP A 69 -0.43 -10.45 0.81
N MET A 70 -0.24 -10.66 2.12
CA MET A 70 -1.32 -10.77 3.11
C MET A 70 -2.25 -9.55 3.20
N TYR A 71 -1.81 -8.40 2.67
CA TYR A 71 -2.54 -7.14 2.70
C TYR A 71 -3.25 -6.81 1.38
N ALA A 72 -3.14 -7.69 0.38
CA ALA A 72 -3.71 -7.50 -0.93
C ALA A 72 -5.19 -7.92 -0.97
N VAL A 73 -6.01 -7.12 -1.66
CA VAL A 73 -7.45 -7.36 -1.85
C VAL A 73 -7.82 -6.97 -3.28
N HIS A 74 -8.46 -7.87 -4.01
CA HIS A 74 -8.98 -7.58 -5.35
C HIS A 74 -10.14 -6.57 -5.32
N SER A 75 -10.21 -5.73 -6.35
CA SER A 75 -11.41 -4.96 -6.67
C SER A 75 -12.62 -5.88 -6.86
N SER A 76 -13.82 -5.35 -6.58
CA SER A 76 -15.06 -6.10 -6.76
C SER A 76 -15.30 -6.50 -8.22
N VAL A 77 -16.04 -7.58 -8.42
CA VAL A 77 -16.45 -8.00 -9.77
C VAL A 77 -17.34 -6.91 -10.37
N GLY A 78 -16.96 -6.41 -11.54
CA GLY A 78 -17.66 -5.32 -12.23
C GLY A 78 -17.22 -3.91 -11.80
N ALA A 79 -16.16 -3.78 -11.01
CA ALA A 79 -15.51 -2.49 -10.78
C ALA A 79 -15.10 -1.84 -12.11
N PRO A 80 -15.14 -0.50 -12.21
CA PRO A 80 -14.79 0.21 -13.45
C PRO A 80 -13.33 0.05 -13.87
N ARG A 81 -12.46 -0.37 -12.93
CA ARG A 81 -11.05 -0.72 -13.17
C ARG A 81 -10.73 -2.01 -12.44
N ARG A 82 -9.88 -2.84 -13.04
CA ARG A 82 -9.29 -4.02 -12.41
C ARG A 82 -8.10 -3.57 -11.57
N GLU A 83 -8.27 -3.57 -10.25
CA GLU A 83 -7.26 -3.09 -9.31
C GLU A 83 -6.98 -4.12 -8.20
N VAL A 84 -5.75 -4.12 -7.68
CA VAL A 84 -5.39 -4.77 -6.42
C VAL A 84 -5.06 -3.70 -5.39
N TYR A 85 -5.75 -3.72 -4.25
CA TYR A 85 -5.54 -2.81 -3.14
C TYR A 85 -4.64 -3.45 -2.08
N PHE A 86 -3.58 -2.76 -1.69
CA PHE A 86 -2.70 -3.16 -0.59
C PHE A 86 -2.97 -2.25 0.61
N MET A 87 -3.60 -2.78 1.66
CA MET A 87 -4.07 -1.98 2.79
C MET A 87 -3.43 -2.41 4.11
N GLY A 88 -2.82 -1.47 4.83
CA GLY A 88 -2.19 -1.74 6.12
C GLY A 88 -2.22 -0.56 7.09
N LEU A 89 -2.27 -0.85 8.39
CA LEU A 89 -2.11 0.17 9.43
C LEU A 89 -0.63 0.48 9.66
N THR A 90 -0.27 1.75 9.65
CA THR A 90 1.10 2.22 9.92
C THR A 90 1.16 3.14 11.15
N ASP A 91 2.37 3.44 11.62
CA ASP A 91 2.63 4.41 12.71
C ASP A 91 1.96 4.08 14.05
N VAL A 92 1.73 2.79 14.31
CA VAL A 92 0.97 2.29 15.47
C VAL A 92 1.69 2.44 16.81
N LEU A 93 3.01 2.67 16.81
CA LEU A 93 3.84 2.74 18.01
C LEU A 93 3.82 4.11 18.69
N THR A 94 3.08 5.08 18.15
CA THR A 94 2.95 6.40 18.77
C THR A 94 2.16 6.31 20.07
N GLN A 95 2.88 6.42 21.20
CA GLN A 95 2.32 6.34 22.54
C GLN A 95 1.58 7.62 22.95
N TYR A 96 0.55 7.43 23.77
CA TYR A 96 -0.21 8.51 24.38
C TYR A 96 0.32 8.84 25.78
N ASP A 97 1.45 9.55 25.78
CA ASP A 97 2.21 9.86 26.99
C ASP A 97 1.60 10.97 27.83
N THR A 98 2.07 11.11 29.07
CA THR A 98 1.63 12.13 30.04
C THR A 98 1.71 13.55 29.48
N LYS A 99 2.71 13.87 28.65
CA LYS A 99 2.82 15.15 27.93
C LYS A 99 1.63 15.38 26.98
N ARG A 100 1.20 14.36 26.24
CA ARG A 100 0.06 14.44 25.31
C ARG A 100 -1.26 14.47 26.06
N ARG A 101 -1.39 13.72 27.16
CA ARG A 101 -2.52 13.78 28.11
C ARG A 101 -2.70 15.16 28.71
N ALA A 102 -1.61 15.76 29.19
CA ALA A 102 -1.64 17.10 29.77
C ALA A 102 -1.98 18.16 28.71
N ALA A 103 -1.41 18.06 27.50
CA ALA A 103 -1.76 18.93 26.39
C ALA A 103 -3.24 18.82 26.00
N HIS A 104 -3.78 17.59 25.95
CA HIS A 104 -5.20 17.33 25.69
C HIS A 104 -6.09 17.93 26.78
N ALA A 105 -5.78 17.68 28.06
CA ALA A 105 -6.53 18.22 29.20
C ALA A 105 -6.52 19.76 29.23
N ALA A 106 -5.35 20.37 29.04
CA ALA A 106 -5.22 21.83 29.00
C ALA A 106 -6.02 22.46 27.85
N ARG A 107 -6.12 21.78 26.70
CA ARG A 107 -6.88 22.26 25.54
C ARG A 107 -8.39 22.10 25.72
N ALA A 108 -8.85 21.00 26.31
CA ALA A 108 -10.26 20.77 26.64
C ALA A 108 -10.79 21.83 27.63
N VAL A 109 -9.96 22.25 28.60
CA VAL A 109 -10.30 23.33 29.54
C VAL A 109 -10.39 24.69 28.83
N LYS A 110 -9.55 24.96 27.82
CA LYS A 110 -9.51 26.25 27.12
C LYS A 110 -10.62 26.41 26.07
N HIS A 111 -11.03 25.34 25.39
CA HIS A 111 -11.96 25.43 24.23
C HIS A 111 -13.27 24.66 24.42
N GLY A 112 -13.46 24.02 25.58
CA GLY A 112 -14.64 23.20 25.88
C GLY A 112 -14.50 21.77 25.35
N ALA A 113 -15.22 20.82 25.98
CA ALA A 113 -15.13 19.38 25.74
C ALA A 113 -15.67 18.91 24.37
N GLY A 114 -16.06 19.82 23.48
CA GLY A 114 -16.70 19.52 22.19
C GLY A 114 -16.24 20.41 21.04
N ALA A 115 -15.19 21.22 21.20
CA ALA A 115 -14.55 21.84 20.06
C ALA A 115 -13.88 20.76 19.19
N GLU A 116 -13.94 20.88 17.86
CA GLU A 116 -13.19 20.05 16.92
C GLU A 116 -11.69 20.33 17.10
N ILE A 117 -11.10 19.70 18.12
CA ILE A 117 -9.69 19.90 18.50
C ILE A 117 -8.88 18.81 17.80
N SER A 118 -7.79 19.21 17.14
CA SER A 118 -6.84 18.32 16.44
C SER A 118 -6.15 17.25 17.31
N THR A 119 -6.45 17.20 18.61
CA THR A 119 -5.95 16.20 19.55
C THR A 119 -7.13 15.44 20.14
N LEU A 120 -7.51 14.34 19.50
CA LEU A 120 -8.52 13.42 20.00
C LEU A 120 -7.95 12.50 21.11
N HIS A 121 -8.80 11.97 21.96
CA HIS A 121 -8.47 10.86 22.88
C HIS A 121 -8.35 9.52 22.11
N PRO A 122 -7.58 8.50 22.57
CA PRO A 122 -7.39 7.24 21.81
C PRO A 122 -8.66 6.60 21.27
N GLU A 123 -9.68 6.47 22.11
CA GLU A 123 -10.96 5.86 21.74
C GLU A 123 -11.73 6.72 20.74
N GLN A 124 -11.63 8.05 20.82
CA GLN A 124 -12.26 8.95 19.84
C GLN A 124 -11.55 8.92 18.51
N TYR A 125 -10.21 8.91 18.51
CA TYR A 125 -9.41 8.76 17.31
C TYR A 125 -9.75 7.45 16.58
N ALA A 126 -9.83 6.34 17.33
CA ALA A 126 -10.21 5.06 16.76
C ALA A 126 -11.61 5.08 16.13
N LYS A 127 -12.60 5.68 16.82
CA LYS A 127 -13.95 5.82 16.29
C LYS A 127 -13.98 6.66 15.01
N CYS A 128 -13.38 7.86 15.03
CA CYS A 128 -13.34 8.73 13.86
C CYS A 128 -12.59 8.09 12.69
N PHE A 129 -11.47 7.41 12.96
CA PHE A 129 -10.71 6.69 11.95
C PHE A 129 -11.57 5.62 11.26
N SER A 130 -12.24 4.76 12.04
CA SER A 130 -13.13 3.73 11.48
C SER A 130 -14.29 4.33 10.68
N GLU A 131 -14.90 5.43 11.15
CA GLU A 131 -15.97 6.12 10.41
C GLU A 131 -15.48 6.65 9.06
N VAL A 132 -14.25 7.17 8.99
CA VAL A 132 -13.65 7.63 7.73
C VAL A 132 -13.42 6.46 6.78
N ILE A 133 -12.80 5.36 7.26
CA ILE A 133 -12.54 4.19 6.42
C ILE A 133 -13.85 3.59 5.87
N ILE A 134 -14.88 3.45 6.72
CA ILE A 134 -16.19 2.96 6.29
C ILE A 134 -16.78 3.88 5.22
N LYS A 135 -16.74 5.20 5.39
CA LYS A 135 -17.28 6.15 4.38
C LYS A 135 -16.58 6.09 3.03
N ILE A 136 -15.32 5.68 2.99
CA ILE A 136 -14.54 5.59 1.75
C ILE A 136 -14.87 4.28 1.01
N PHE A 137 -15.08 3.18 1.74
CA PHE A 137 -15.14 1.83 1.16
C PHE A 137 -16.49 1.10 1.28
N ALA A 138 -17.47 1.63 2.03
CA ALA A 138 -18.80 1.04 2.23
C ALA A 138 -19.93 2.03 1.86
#